data_AF-A0A7T5RUE2-F1
#
_entry.id   AF-A0A7T5RUE2-F1
#
_cell.length_a   1.000
_cell.length_b   1.000
_cell.length_c   1.000
_cell.angle_alpha   90.00
_cell.angle_beta   90.00
_cell.angle_gamma   90.00
#
_symmetry.space_group_name_H-M   'P 1'
#
loop_
_entity.id
_entity.type
_entity.pdbx_description
1 polymer ?
#
loop_
_entity_poly.entity_id
_entity_poly.type
_entity_poly.pdbx_seq_one_letter_code
_entity_poly.pdbx_strand_id
1 'polypeptide(L)'
;MASQVQEEALKRRSTKSIDSLMTLASVIHPLTAIPQVYSIYVTQDVSGVSLWTWLGFMLLGLVFLTYSIVHKIKPLILNQILWFIVDFLVVIGIIIYS
;
A
#
# COMPACT_ATOMS: atom_id res chain seq x y z
N MET A 1 -6.94 6.62 40.97
CA MET A 1 -5.51 6.66 40.57
C MET A 1 -5.04 5.32 40.00
N ALA A 2 -5.12 4.19 40.72
CA ALA A 2 -4.72 2.87 40.19
C ALA A 2 -5.53 2.40 38.96
N SER A 3 -6.83 2.70 38.91
CA SER A 3 -7.69 2.38 37.75
C SER A 3 -7.30 3.12 36.47
N GLN A 4 -6.98 4.42 36.58
CA GLN A 4 -6.58 5.27 35.45
C GLN A 4 -5.22 4.85 34.87
N VAL A 5 -4.26 4.49 35.73
CA VAL A 5 -2.94 4.00 35.29
C VAL A 5 -3.07 2.67 34.51
N GLN A 6 -3.97 1.79 34.94
CA GLN A 6 -4.20 0.51 34.28
C GLN A 6 -4.91 0.66 32.93
N GLU A 7 -5.86 1.59 32.82
CA GLU A 7 -6.54 1.92 31.57
C GLU A 7 -5.56 2.52 30.53
N GLU A 8 -4.70 3.44 30.95
CA GLU A 8 -3.66 4.00 30.08
C GLU A 8 -2.65 2.93 29.61
N ALA A 9 -2.27 2.00 30.49
CA ALA A 9 -1.36 0.91 30.14
C ALA A 9 -1.97 -0.05 29.11
N LEU A 10 -3.25 -0.39 29.27
CA LEU A 10 -4.00 -1.21 28.30
C LEU A 10 -4.11 -0.49 26.95
N LYS A 11 -4.42 0.81 26.95
CA LYS A 11 -4.50 1.62 25.73
C LYS A 11 -3.16 1.69 25.00
N ARG A 12 -2.06 1.97 25.70
CA ARG A 12 -0.69 1.97 25.13
C ARG A 12 -0.28 0.61 24.55
N ARG A 13 -0.66 -0.49 25.21
CA ARG A 13 -0.38 -1.84 24.71
C ARG A 13 -1.21 -2.16 23.47
N SER A 14 -2.48 -1.78 23.46
CA SER A 14 -3.38 -1.95 22.31
C SER A 14 -2.87 -1.19 21.09
N THR A 15 -2.47 0.09 21.24
CA THR A 15 -1.92 0.88 20.13
C THR A 15 -0.63 0.29 19.59
N LYS A 16 0.26 -0.23 20.46
CA LYS A 16 1.52 -0.86 20.04
C LYS A 16 1.30 -2.08 19.11
N SER A 17 0.30 -2.91 19.40
CA SER A 17 -0.04 -4.05 18.54
C SER A 17 -0.58 -3.61 17.18
N ILE A 18 -1.43 -2.58 17.16
CA ILE A 18 -1.97 -2.01 15.92
C ILE A 18 -0.87 -1.35 15.08
N ASP A 19 0.05 -0.61 15.70
CA ASP A 19 1.18 0.02 15.01
C ASP A 19 2.10 -1.03 14.38
N SER A 20 2.35 -2.14 15.08
CA SER A 20 3.10 -3.26 14.55
C SER A 20 2.40 -3.92 13.37
N LEU A 21 1.08 -4.12 13.46
CA LEU A 21 0.29 -4.70 12.38
C LEU A 21 0.26 -3.78 11.16
N MET A 22 0.15 -2.47 11.36
CA MET A 22 0.20 -1.48 10.29
C MET A 22 1.56 -1.47 9.60
N THR A 23 2.63 -1.60 10.37
CA THR A 23 3.99 -1.71 9.81
C THR A 23 4.12 -2.96 8.94
N LEU A 24 3.62 -4.11 9.39
CA LEU A 24 3.61 -5.33 8.59
C LEU A 24 2.75 -5.17 7.32
N ALA A 25 1.53 -4.65 7.47
CA ALA A 25 0.60 -4.43 6.37
C ALA A 25 1.18 -3.47 5.32
N SER A 26 1.94 -2.45 5.72
CA SER A 26 2.56 -1.50 4.79
C SER A 26 3.52 -2.12 3.78
N VAL A 27 4.05 -3.31 4.10
CA VAL A 27 4.92 -4.07 3.21
C VAL A 27 4.14 -5.19 2.52
N ILE A 28 3.36 -5.98 3.27
CA ILE A 28 2.66 -7.13 2.71
C ILE A 28 1.60 -6.71 1.68
N HIS A 29 0.86 -5.64 1.95
CA HIS A 29 -0.25 -5.22 1.10
C HIS A 29 0.16 -4.95 -0.35
N PRO A 30 1.15 -4.12 -0.68
CA PRO A 30 1.59 -3.95 -2.07
C PRO A 30 2.16 -5.24 -2.69
N LEU A 31 2.77 -6.13 -1.89
CA LEU A 31 3.28 -7.40 -2.39
C LEU A 31 2.16 -8.35 -2.84
N THR A 32 0.91 -8.16 -2.40
CA THR A 32 -0.20 -8.98 -2.88
C THR A 32 -0.53 -8.73 -4.36
N ALA A 33 0.01 -7.68 -4.96
CA ALA A 33 -0.13 -7.40 -6.38
C ALA A 33 0.98 -8.03 -7.24
N ILE A 34 1.99 -8.69 -6.65
CA ILE A 34 3.02 -9.42 -7.39
C ILE A 34 2.42 -10.42 -8.40
N PRO A 35 1.38 -11.23 -8.07
CA PRO A 35 0.76 -12.13 -9.05
C PRO A 35 0.19 -11.39 -10.28
N GLN A 36 -0.33 -10.17 -10.11
CA GLN A 36 -0.82 -9.36 -11.22
C GLN A 36 0.32 -8.91 -12.14
N VAL A 37 1.42 -8.42 -11.55
CA VAL A 37 2.63 -8.05 -12.31
C VAL A 37 3.18 -9.28 -13.03
N TYR A 38 3.31 -10.41 -12.33
CA TYR A 38 3.77 -11.67 -12.92
C TYR A 38 2.91 -12.10 -14.11
N SER A 39 1.57 -12.07 -13.96
CA SER A 39 0.65 -12.42 -15.04
C SER A 39 0.93 -11.57 -16.28
N ILE A 40 1.00 -10.24 -16.13
CA ILE A 40 1.20 -9.33 -17.26
C ILE A 40 2.50 -9.62 -18.01
N TYR A 41 3.63 -9.78 -17.31
CA TYR A 41 4.93 -9.91 -17.99
C TYR A 41 5.24 -11.35 -18.45
N VAL A 42 4.66 -12.37 -17.83
CA VAL A 42 4.93 -13.77 -18.18
C VAL A 42 3.89 -14.32 -19.16
N THR A 43 2.61 -14.07 -18.92
CA THR A 43 1.56 -14.54 -19.85
C THR A 43 1.35 -13.58 -21.01
N GLN A 44 1.78 -12.32 -20.87
CA GLN A 44 1.57 -11.25 -21.86
C GLN A 44 0.07 -11.04 -22.16
N ASP A 45 -0.79 -11.48 -21.24
CA ASP A 45 -2.23 -11.34 -21.36
C ASP A 45 -2.70 -10.26 -20.39
N VAL A 46 -3.14 -9.17 -20.98
CA VAL A 46 -3.71 -8.01 -20.26
C VAL A 46 -5.23 -7.96 -20.39
N SER A 47 -5.85 -9.02 -20.92
CA SER A 47 -7.30 -9.13 -21.06
C SER A 47 -7.99 -8.99 -19.70
N GLY A 48 -8.93 -8.05 -19.63
CA GLY A 48 -9.64 -7.74 -18.39
C GLY A 48 -8.88 -6.87 -17.39
N VAL A 49 -7.64 -6.47 -17.68
CA VAL A 49 -6.87 -5.53 -16.84
C VAL A 49 -7.11 -4.10 -17.34
N SER A 50 -7.81 -3.30 -16.55
CA SER A 50 -8.20 -1.92 -16.93
C SER A 50 -7.06 -0.91 -16.70
N LEU A 51 -6.50 -0.35 -17.78
CA LEU A 51 -5.49 0.72 -17.71
C LEU A 51 -5.95 1.90 -16.85
N TRP A 52 -7.19 2.34 -17.01
CA TRP A 52 -7.74 3.49 -16.30
C TRP A 52 -7.85 3.25 -14.80
N THR A 53 -8.09 2.00 -14.38
CA THR A 53 -8.12 1.64 -12.96
C THR A 53 -6.75 1.79 -12.34
N TRP A 54 -5.70 1.25 -12.97
CA TRP A 54 -4.33 1.32 -12.46
C TRP A 54 -3.74 2.73 -12.51
N LEU A 55 -4.06 3.51 -13.55
CA LEU A 55 -3.75 4.94 -13.57
C LEU A 55 -4.45 5.70 -12.43
N GLY A 56 -5.73 5.37 -12.16
CA GLY A 56 -6.49 5.94 -11.06
C GLY A 56 -5.83 5.64 -9.70
N PHE A 57 -5.44 4.39 -9.45
CA PHE A 57 -4.69 4.00 -8.25
C PHE A 57 -3.36 4.75 -8.14
N MET A 58 -2.60 4.84 -9.22
CA MET A 58 -1.32 5.54 -9.21
C MET A 58 -1.48 7.03 -8.88
N LEU A 59 -2.43 7.73 -9.52
CA LEU A 59 -2.66 9.16 -9.32
C LEU A 59 -3.23 9.48 -7.92
N LEU A 60 -4.23 8.73 -7.46
CA LEU A 60 -4.75 8.88 -6.10
C LEU A 60 -3.72 8.45 -5.05
N GLY A 61 -2.90 7.45 -5.38
CA GLY A 61 -1.79 6.99 -4.57
C GLY A 61 -0.77 8.08 -4.28
N LEU A 62 -0.51 8.98 -5.25
CA LEU A 62 0.33 10.17 -5.05
C LEU A 62 -0.29 11.18 -4.08
N VAL A 63 -1.62 11.33 -4.06
CA VAL A 63 -2.32 12.17 -3.08
C VAL A 63 -2.12 11.60 -1.67
N PHE A 64 -2.32 10.29 -1.49
CA PHE A 64 -2.08 9.64 -0.20
C PHE A 64 -0.61 9.67 0.21
N LEU A 65 0.32 9.51 -0.73
CA LEU A 65 1.75 9.62 -0.46
C LEU A 65 2.07 11.02 0.06
N THR A 66 1.62 12.05 -0.65
CA THR A 66 1.81 13.46 -0.25
C THR A 66 1.24 13.72 1.14
N TYR A 67 0.01 13.28 1.39
CA TYR A 67 -0.64 13.41 2.69
C TYR A 67 0.16 12.73 3.81
N SER A 68 0.62 11.49 3.56
CA SER A 68 1.38 10.71 4.54
C SER A 68 2.75 11.32 4.85
N ILE A 69 3.41 11.95 3.86
CA ILE A 69 4.67 12.68 4.03
C ILE A 69 4.45 13.91 4.92
N VAL A 70 3.46 14.74 4.59
CA VAL A 70 3.13 15.96 5.35
C VAL A 70 2.83 15.63 6.82
N HIS A 71 2.10 14.55 7.07
CA HIS A 71 1.73 14.11 8.42
C HIS A 71 2.73 13.13 9.07
N LYS A 72 3.86 12.83 8.41
CA LYS A 72 4.93 11.94 8.89
C LYS A 72 4.46 10.53 9.27
N ILE A 73 3.48 9.99 8.55
CA ILE A 73 2.90 8.65 8.78
C ILE A 73 3.77 7.60 8.09
N LYS A 74 4.91 7.23 8.71
CA LYS A 74 5.97 6.40 8.10
C LYS A 74 5.49 5.10 7.45
N PRO A 75 4.64 4.26 8.09
CA PRO A 75 4.17 3.03 7.44
C PRO A 75 3.37 3.33 6.18
N LEU A 76 2.55 4.38 6.17
CA LEU A 76 1.77 4.75 5.00
C LEU A 76 2.66 5.32 3.89
N ILE A 77 3.71 6.08 4.22
CA ILE A 77 4.71 6.53 3.24
C ILE A 77 5.35 5.32 2.53
N LEU A 78 5.83 4.34 3.29
CA LEU A 78 6.44 3.13 2.74
C LEU A 78 5.44 2.35 1.86
N ASN A 79 4.21 2.17 2.36
CA ASN A 79 3.13 1.51 1.62
C ASN A 79 2.88 2.18 0.27
N GLN A 80 2.74 3.51 0.26
CA GLN A 80 2.43 4.25 -0.97
C GLN A 80 3.59 4.27 -1.97
N ILE A 81 4.85 4.29 -1.51
CA ILE A 81 6.02 4.16 -2.40
C ILE A 81 6.02 2.79 -3.08
N LEU A 82 5.79 1.71 -2.32
CA LEU A 82 5.75 0.36 -2.87
C LEU A 82 4.59 0.17 -3.83
N TRP A 83 3.39 0.66 -3.49
CA TRP A 83 2.24 0.65 -4.41
C TRP A 83 2.51 1.43 -5.68
N PHE A 84 3.16 2.60 -5.60
CA PHE A 84 3.50 3.37 -6.79
C PHE A 84 4.40 2.58 -7.75
N ILE A 85 5.38 1.83 -7.22
CA ILE A 85 6.24 0.96 -8.05
C ILE A 85 5.40 -0.14 -8.73
N VAL A 86 4.51 -0.80 -7.97
CA VAL A 86 3.63 -1.84 -8.50
C VAL A 86 2.70 -1.29 -9.58
N ASP A 87 1.99 -0.19 -9.30
CA ASP A 87 1.05 0.44 -10.22
C ASP A 87 1.77 0.87 -11.49
N PHE A 88 2.97 1.45 -11.36
CA PHE A 88 3.81 1.82 -12.49
C PHE A 88 4.19 0.61 -13.34
N LEU A 89 4.63 -0.50 -12.72
CA LEU A 89 4.94 -1.74 -13.45
C LEU A 89 3.72 -2.30 -14.17
N VAL A 90 2.54 -2.26 -13.56
CA VAL A 90 1.30 -2.70 -14.19
C VAL A 90 0.92 -1.79 -15.37
N VAL A 91 0.92 -0.47 -15.19
CA VAL A 91 0.62 0.50 -16.26
C VAL A 91 1.55 0.31 -17.45
N ILE A 92 2.86 0.22 -17.21
CA ILE A 92 3.85 -0.01 -18.26
C ILE A 92 3.63 -1.36 -18.94
N GLY A 93 3.36 -2.42 -18.18
CA GLY A 93 3.10 -3.74 -18.73
C GLY A 93 1.85 -3.77 -19.62
N ILE A 94 0.78 -3.10 -19.19
CA ILE A 94 -0.42 -2.93 -20.02
C ILE A 94 -0.06 -2.22 -21.33
N ILE A 95 0.66 -1.10 -21.28
CA ILE A 95 1.02 -0.33 -22.49
C ILE A 95 1.90 -1.15 -23.45
N ILE A 96 2.80 -2.00 -22.93
CA ILE A 96 3.70 -2.82 -23.76
C ILE A 96 2.97 -3.97 -24.46
N TYR A 97 2.00 -4.61 -23.79
CA TYR A 97 1.34 -5.83 -24.27
C TYR A 97 -0.11 -5.63 -24.75
N SER A 98 -0.57 -4.38 -24.86
CA SER A 98 -1.87 -4.03 -25.47
C SER A 98 -1.81 -3.99 -27.01
#